data_AF-A0AAD8WDL4-F1
#
_entry.id   AF-A0AAD8WDL4-F1
#
_cell.length_a   1.000
_cell.length_b   1.000
_cell.length_c   1.000
_cell.angle_alpha   90.00
_cell.angle_beta   90.00
_cell.angle_gamma   90.00
#
_symmetry.space_group_name_H-M   'P 1'
#
loop_
_entity.id
_entity.type
_entity.pdbx_description
1 polymer ?
#
loop_
_entity_poly.entity_id
_entity_poly.type
_entity_poly.pdbx_seq_one_letter_code
_entity_poly.pdbx_strand_id
1 'polypeptide(L)'
;MVMEVNMQAASLWDAIEDADVSRREDKQALAALLRSTPPEMHPMLMGKGSAKATWETIKLQNQAMTMYATCTCGVCGRSSR
;
A
#
# COMPACT_ATOMS: atom_id res chain seq x y z
N MET A 1 1.85 -8.33 3.50
CA MET A 1 0.77 -7.60 4.24
C MET A 1 -0.56 -8.36 4.12
N VAL A 2 -1.54 -8.20 5.01
CA VAL A 2 -2.85 -8.89 4.88
C VAL A 2 -3.55 -8.54 3.56
N MET A 3 -3.39 -7.30 3.09
CA MET A 3 -3.96 -6.83 1.82
C MET A 3 -3.43 -7.57 0.58
N GLU A 4 -2.14 -7.89 0.57
CA GLU A 4 -1.48 -8.63 -0.50
C GLU A 4 -2.03 -10.06 -0.60
N VAL A 5 -2.17 -10.74 0.55
CA VAL A 5 -2.76 -12.08 0.61
C VAL A 5 -4.22 -12.07 0.13
N ASN A 6 -4.99 -11.04 0.51
CA ASN A 6 -6.38 -10.90 0.06
C ASN A 6 -6.49 -10.67 -1.45
N MET A 7 -5.56 -9.94 -2.06
CA MET A 7 -5.52 -9.73 -3.52
C MET A 7 -5.16 -11.00 -4.29
N GLN A 8 -4.17 -11.73 -3.79
CA GLN A 8 -3.78 -13.03 -4.35
C GLN A 8 -4.94 -14.02 -4.26
N ALA A 9 -5.63 -14.08 -3.11
CA ALA A 9 -6.83 -14.91 -2.94
C ALA A 9 -7.99 -14.49 -3.86
N ALA A 10 -8.08 -13.21 -4.21
CA ALA A 10 -9.10 -12.68 -5.11
C ALA A 10 -8.73 -12.77 -6.60
N SER A 11 -7.58 -13.35 -6.95
CA SER A 11 -7.01 -13.38 -8.31
C SER A 11 -6.97 -12.00 -8.97
N LEU A 12 -6.69 -10.95 -8.19
CA LEU A 12 -6.55 -9.57 -8.66
C LEU A 12 -5.09 -9.08 -8.62
N TRP A 13 -4.17 -9.93 -8.16
CA TRP A 13 -2.76 -9.60 -8.00
C TRP A 13 -2.05 -9.36 -9.34
N ASP A 14 -2.52 -10.03 -10.41
CA ASP A 14 -1.99 -9.87 -11.76
C ASP A 14 -2.07 -8.41 -12.25
N ALA A 15 -3.08 -7.64 -11.79
CA ALA A 15 -3.20 -6.21 -12.11
C ALA A 15 -2.15 -5.31 -11.44
N ILE A 16 -1.39 -5.84 -10.48
CA ILE A 16 -0.29 -5.14 -9.81
C ILE A 16 1.04 -5.56 -10.43
N GLU A 17 1.20 -6.84 -10.79
CA GLU A 17 2.41 -7.37 -11.40
C GLU A 17 2.51 -7.00 -12.88
N ASP A 18 1.48 -7.33 -13.66
CA ASP A 18 1.43 -7.14 -15.10
C ASP A 18 0.96 -5.74 -15.49
N ALA A 19 1.64 -5.17 -16.49
CA ALA A 19 1.29 -3.86 -17.03
C ALA A 19 0.17 -3.91 -18.08
N ASP A 20 -0.18 -5.11 -18.57
CA ASP A 20 -1.13 -5.36 -19.66
C ASP A 20 -2.41 -6.04 -19.15
N VAL A 21 -3.02 -5.45 -18.12
CA VAL A 21 -4.33 -5.89 -17.62
C VAL A 21 -5.45 -5.02 -18.18
N SER A 22 -6.63 -5.62 -18.33
CA SER A 22 -7.78 -4.85 -18.82
C SER A 22 -8.11 -3.71 -17.85
N ARG A 23 -8.63 -2.59 -18.39
CA ARG A 23 -9.09 -1.46 -17.57
C ARG A 23 -10.12 -1.89 -16.51
N ARG A 24 -10.87 -2.97 -16.78
CA ARG A 24 -11.84 -3.53 -15.84
C ARG A 24 -11.14 -4.18 -14.64
N GLU A 25 -10.16 -5.04 -14.88
CA GLU A 25 -9.38 -5.71 -13.84
C GLU A 25 -8.58 -4.71 -13.01
N ASP A 26 -7.94 -3.72 -13.66
CA ASP A 26 -7.25 -2.62 -12.96
C ASP A 26 -8.18 -1.88 -11.99
N LYS A 27 -9.42 -1.58 -12.40
CA LYS A 27 -10.39 -0.89 -11.55
C LYS A 27 -10.96 -1.77 -10.46
N GLN A 28 -11.08 -3.08 -10.68
CA GLN A 28 -11.46 -4.05 -9.64
C GLN A 28 -10.37 -4.17 -8.58
N ALA A 29 -9.10 -4.27 -8.99
CA ALA A 29 -7.95 -4.26 -8.09
C ALA A 29 -7.85 -2.94 -7.32
N LEU A 30 -8.07 -1.80 -7.99
CA LEU A 30 -8.10 -0.49 -7.32
C LEU A 30 -9.20 -0.40 -6.25
N ALA A 31 -10.41 -0.89 -6.55
CA ALA A 31 -11.50 -0.91 -5.57
C ALA A 31 -11.19 -1.82 -4.37
N ALA A 32 -10.54 -2.97 -4.61
CA ALA A 32 -10.08 -3.85 -3.54
C ALA A 32 -9.03 -3.16 -2.65
N LEU A 33 -8.05 -2.46 -3.25
CA LEU A 33 -7.03 -1.68 -2.52
C LEU A 33 -7.66 -0.59 -1.64
N LEU A 34 -8.63 0.16 -2.18
CA LEU A 34 -9.29 1.24 -1.45
C LEU A 34 -10.09 0.72 -0.26
N ARG A 35 -10.78 -0.43 -0.40
CA ARG A 35 -11.54 -1.05 0.71
C ARG A 35 -10.66 -1.47 1.88
N SER A 36 -9.41 -1.81 1.62
CA SER A 36 -8.44 -2.23 2.63
C SER A 36 -7.55 -1.08 3.14
N THR A 37 -7.70 0.12 2.59
CA THR A 37 -6.96 1.31 3.02
C THR A 37 -7.89 2.24 3.82
N PRO A 38 -7.40 2.88 4.90
CA PRO A 38 -8.15 3.91 5.61
C PRO A 38 -8.66 5.04 4.68
N PRO A 39 -9.87 5.58 4.93
CA PRO A 39 -10.53 6.57 4.07
C PRO A 39 -9.76 7.88 3.94
N GLU A 40 -8.94 8.23 4.92
CA GLU A 40 -8.10 9.44 4.92
C GLU A 40 -7.10 9.44 3.76
N MET A 41 -6.70 8.25 3.27
CA MET A 41 -5.78 8.11 2.15
C MET A 41 -6.47 8.03 0.80
N HIS A 42 -7.80 7.84 0.74
CA HIS A 42 -8.53 7.64 -0.51
C HIS A 42 -8.34 8.80 -1.50
N PRO A 43 -8.37 10.09 -1.12
CA PRO A 43 -8.15 11.19 -2.06
C PRO A 43 -6.80 11.12 -2.77
N MET A 44 -5.74 10.71 -2.06
CA MET A 44 -4.40 10.56 -2.61
C MET A 44 -4.31 9.38 -3.59
N LEU A 45 -5.03 8.29 -3.28
CA LEU A 45 -5.03 7.06 -4.07
C LEU A 45 -5.92 7.15 -5.31
N MET A 46 -7.07 7.83 -5.24
CA MET A 46 -7.98 8.03 -6.37
C MET A 46 -7.33 8.80 -7.53
N GLY A 47 -6.33 9.64 -7.25
CA GLY A 47 -5.55 10.34 -8.27
C GLY A 47 -4.56 9.44 -9.02
N LYS A 48 -4.29 8.22 -8.53
CA LYS A 48 -3.36 7.28 -9.16
C LYS A 48 -4.13 6.41 -10.14
N GLY A 49 -3.84 6.60 -11.44
CA GLY A 49 -4.63 6.02 -12.54
C GLY A 49 -4.65 4.49 -12.62
N SER A 50 -3.76 3.79 -11.90
CA SER A 50 -3.62 2.32 -11.90
C SER A 50 -3.50 1.71 -10.50
N ALA A 51 -3.88 0.43 -10.39
CA ALA A 51 -3.76 -0.37 -9.17
C ALA A 51 -2.29 -0.50 -8.73
N LYS A 52 -1.36 -0.72 -9.67
CA LYS A 52 0.08 -0.79 -9.39
C LYS A 52 0.63 0.48 -8.72
N ALA A 53 0.31 1.67 -9.27
CA ALA A 53 0.77 2.94 -8.70
C ALA A 53 0.17 3.19 -7.31
N THR A 54 -1.07 2.75 -7.11
CA THR A 54 -1.77 2.82 -5.82
C THR A 54 -1.08 1.92 -4.79
N TRP A 55 -0.76 0.68 -5.16
CA TRP A 55 -0.09 -0.28 -4.31
C TRP A 55 1.31 0.18 -3.83
N GLU A 56 2.12 0.72 -4.74
CA GLU A 56 3.44 1.24 -4.37
C GLU A 56 3.35 2.42 -3.37
N THR A 57 2.30 3.22 -3.47
CA THR A 57 2.05 4.30 -2.51
C THR A 57 1.69 3.78 -1.13
N ILE A 58 0.87 2.73 -1.07
CA ILE A 58 0.50 2.05 0.19
C ILE A 58 1.74 1.42 0.83
N LYS A 59 2.62 0.79 0.04
CA LYS A 59 3.89 0.24 0.54
C LYS A 59 4.78 1.33 1.13
N LEU A 60 4.97 2.43 0.41
CA LEU A 60 5.77 3.56 0.90
C LEU A 60 5.21 4.14 2.20
N GLN A 61 3.88 4.29 2.31
CA GLN A 61 3.26 4.80 3.54
C GLN A 61 3.47 3.84 4.72
N ASN A 62 3.24 2.54 4.52
CA ASN A 62 3.43 1.54 5.57
C ASN A 62 4.91 1.44 6.00
N GLN A 63 5.84 1.55 5.05
CA GLN A 63 7.28 1.59 5.33
C GLN A 63 7.68 2.87 6.09
N ALA A 64 7.17 4.04 5.68
CA ALA A 64 7.42 5.30 6.36
C ALA A 64 6.90 5.29 7.80
N MET A 65 5.69 4.76 8.03
CA MET A 65 5.13 4.57 9.37
C MET A 65 6.01 3.65 10.23
N THR A 66 6.53 2.57 9.64
CA THR A 66 7.43 1.64 10.34
C THR A 66 8.76 2.31 10.71
N MET A 67 9.33 3.13 9.81
CA MET A 67 10.57 3.88 10.08
C MET A 67 10.38 4.97 11.14
N TYR A 68 9.26 5.69 11.12
CA TYR A 68 8.94 6.65 12.19
C TYR A 68 8.73 5.93 13.53
N ALA A 69 8.06 4.77 13.54
CA ALA A 69 7.85 3.98 14.75
C ALA A 69 9.17 3.46 15.36
N THR A 70 10.12 3.00 14.53
CA THR A 70 11.46 2.60 15.01
C THR A 70 12.30 3.78 15.46
N CYS A 71 12.19 4.95 14.82
CA CYS A 71 12.83 6.17 15.31
C CYS A 71 12.24 6.67 16.64
N THR A 72 10.94 6.47 16.90
CA THR A 72 10.32 6.84 18.17
C THR A 72 10.57 5.84 19.30
N CYS A 73 11.04 4.63 18.99
CA CYS A 73 11.40 3.61 19.98
C CYS A 73 12.92 3.33 19.96
N GLY A 74 13.70 4.29 20.47
CA GLY A 74 14.94 3.97 21.19
C GLY A 74 16.27 3.97 20.42
N VAL A 75 16.82 5.16 20.16
CA VAL A 75 18.22 5.46 20.53
C VAL A 75 18.28 6.82 21.23
N CYS A 76 17.57 6.94 22.36
CA CYS A 76 17.92 7.86 23.43
C CYS A 76 18.34 6.97 24.61
N GLY A 77 19.64 6.65 24.72
CA GLY A 77 20.11 5.72 25.76
C GLY A 77 21.52 5.12 25.62
N ARG A 78 22.54 5.90 25.23
CA ARG A 78 23.98 5.67 25.54
C ARG A 78 24.76 6.89 25.04
N SER A 79 25.52 7.68 25.79
CA SER A 79 26.10 7.56 27.13
C SER A 79 26.25 8.95 27.74
N SER A 80 25.79 9.12 28.98
CA SER A 80 26.36 10.06 29.93
C SER A 80 27.68 9.48 30.47
N ARG A 81 28.80 9.87 29.86
CA ARG A 81 30.11 10.05 30.51
C ARG A 81 31.11 10.58 29.50
#